data_AF-A0A232LSU4-F1
#
_entry.id   AF-A0A232LSU4-F1
#
_cell.length_a   1.000
_cell.length_b   1.000
_cell.length_c   1.000
_cell.angle_alpha   90.00
_cell.angle_beta   90.00
_cell.angle_gamma   90.00
#
_symmetry.space_group_name_H-M   'P 1'
#
loop_
_entity.id
_entity.type
_entity.pdbx_description
1 polymer ?
#
loop_
_entity_poly.entity_id
_entity_poly.type
_entity_poly.pdbx_seq_one_letter_code
_entity_poly.pdbx_strand_id
1 'polypeptide(L)'
;MERRDRAIEAHDRKIQILKRNTGENPRIPFRPPRNYQMDQFAAMQKMERAMKGTEHSHPKENSKPEAKILHKIDIACIGAEAFTRHLKNPSSETFVTSLYEIDRAIDEKQAPEITDDAEMQALIDR
;
A
#
# COMPACT_ATOMS: atom_id res chain seq x y z
N MET A 1 27.87 -23.29 33.42
CA MET A 1 26.89 -22.43 32.73
C MET A 1 26.75 -22.95 31.30
N GLU A 2 25.62 -23.56 30.97
CA GLU A 2 25.43 -24.26 29.69
C GLU A 2 25.32 -23.26 28.52
N ARG A 3 25.58 -23.72 27.28
CA ARG A 3 25.46 -22.89 26.06
C ARG A 3 24.06 -22.26 25.93
N ARG A 4 23.03 -22.95 26.42
CA ARG A 4 21.64 -22.49 26.43
C ARG A 4 21.45 -21.27 27.34
N ASP A 5 21.94 -21.34 28.57
CA ASP A 5 21.83 -20.26 29.56
C ASP A 5 22.51 -18.98 29.06
N ARG A 6 23.67 -19.13 28.41
CA ARG A 6 24.42 -18.00 27.84
C ARG A 6 23.66 -17.31 26.70
N ALA A 7 22.90 -18.05 25.90
CA ALA A 7 22.09 -17.49 24.81
C ALA A 7 20.87 -16.72 25.36
N ILE A 8 20.26 -17.23 26.43
CA ILE A 8 19.14 -16.58 27.12
C ILE A 8 19.60 -15.25 27.73
N GLU A 9 20.72 -15.25 28.47
CA GLU A 9 21.26 -14.01 29.04
C GLU A 9 21.72 -12.99 27.98
N ALA A 10 22.22 -13.45 26.82
CA ALA A 10 22.62 -12.55 25.74
C ALA A 10 21.40 -11.87 25.09
N HIS A 11 20.29 -12.60 24.94
CA HIS A 11 19.04 -12.08 24.43
C HIS A 11 18.42 -11.05 25.40
N ASP A 12 18.41 -11.36 26.70
CA ASP A 12 17.89 -10.46 27.73
C ASP A 12 18.71 -9.17 27.85
N ARG A 13 20.04 -9.27 27.75
CA ARG A 13 20.93 -8.10 27.67
C ARG A 13 20.61 -7.23 26.46
N LYS A 14 20.38 -7.83 25.29
CA LYS A 14 20.04 -7.09 24.07
C LYS A 14 18.69 -6.36 24.22
N ILE A 15 17.70 -7.00 24.81
CA ILE A 15 16.39 -6.38 25.09
C ILE A 15 16.55 -5.20 26.06
N GLN A 16 17.35 -5.32 27.11
CA GLN A 16 17.57 -4.23 28.06
C GLN A 16 18.30 -3.03 27.42
N ILE A 17 19.26 -3.27 26.53
CA ILE A 17 19.96 -2.20 25.80
C ILE A 17 19.01 -1.47 24.85
N LEU A 18 18.16 -2.21 24.12
CA LEU A 18 17.13 -1.61 23.25
C LEU A 18 16.15 -0.73 24.05
N LYS A 19 15.70 -1.19 25.22
CA LYS A 19 14.78 -0.42 26.09
C LYS A 19 15.40 0.86 26.66
N ARG A 20 16.72 0.95 26.83
CA ARG A 20 17.39 2.15 27.37
C ARG A 20 17.65 3.23 26.31
N ASN A 21 17.89 2.84 25.07
CA ASN A 21 18.33 3.77 24.02
C ASN A 21 17.16 4.41 23.24
N THR A 22 15.99 3.80 23.25
CA THR A 22 14.77 4.38 22.68
C THR A 22 13.80 4.64 23.81
N GLY A 23 13.59 5.90 24.20
CA GLY A 23 12.51 6.31 25.12
C GLY A 23 11.09 5.97 24.64
N GLU A 24 10.98 5.23 23.54
CA GLU A 24 9.77 4.67 22.98
C GLU A 24 9.77 3.17 23.23
N ASN A 25 8.71 2.71 23.88
CA ASN A 25 8.38 1.30 24.04
C ASN A 25 8.43 0.66 22.64
N PRO A 26 9.41 -0.21 22.30
CA PRO A 26 9.47 -0.78 20.97
C PRO A 26 8.18 -1.57 20.82
N ARG A 27 7.29 -1.09 19.93
CA ARG A 27 6.05 -1.79 19.59
C ARG A 27 6.48 -3.13 19.01
N ILE A 28 6.61 -4.15 19.85
CA ILE A 28 6.89 -5.51 19.43
C ILE A 28 5.72 -5.85 18.51
N PRO A 29 5.95 -6.07 17.20
CA PRO A 29 4.88 -6.38 16.29
C PRO A 29 4.13 -7.58 16.85
N PHE A 30 2.80 -7.48 16.94
CA PHE A 30 1.97 -8.57 17.44
C PHE A 30 2.33 -9.84 16.68
N ARG A 31 2.81 -10.84 17.42
CA ARG A 31 3.03 -12.17 16.86
C ARG A 31 1.89 -13.05 17.36
N PRO A 32 1.07 -13.62 16.46
CA PRO A 32 0.08 -14.60 16.88
C PRO A 32 0.78 -15.78 17.57
N PRO A 33 0.15 -16.40 18.57
CA PRO A 33 0.72 -17.54 19.27
C PRO A 33 1.01 -18.66 18.26
N ARG A 34 2.29 -19.01 18.11
CA ARG A 34 2.71 -20.13 17.25
C ARG A 34 2.40 -21.44 17.94
N ASN A 35 1.75 -22.34 17.21
CA ASN A 35 1.56 -23.72 17.65
C ASN A 35 2.71 -24.59 17.11
N TYR A 36 2.88 -25.77 17.71
CA TYR A 36 3.94 -26.71 17.36
C TYR A 36 3.90 -27.13 15.88
N GLN A 37 2.70 -27.28 15.31
CA GLN A 37 2.52 -27.66 13.92
C GLN A 37 3.05 -26.59 12.96
N MET A 38 2.81 -25.31 13.22
CA MET A 38 3.33 -24.21 12.42
C MET A 38 4.86 -24.17 12.42
N ASP A 39 5.50 -24.51 13.55
CA ASP A 39 6.96 -24.58 13.65
C ASP A 39 7.54 -25.77 12.89
N GLN A 40 6.89 -26.93 12.98
CA GLN A 40 7.19 -28.12 12.19
C GLN A 40 7.14 -27.82 10.68
N PHE A 41 6.03 -27.24 10.21
CA PHE A 41 5.87 -26.88 8.79
C PHE A 41 6.91 -25.87 8.31
N ALA A 42 7.21 -24.85 9.11
CA ALA A 42 8.22 -23.85 8.78
C ALA A 42 9.63 -24.47 8.71
N ALA A 43 9.95 -25.39 9.62
CA ALA A 43 11.23 -26.10 9.62
C ALA A 43 11.38 -27.03 8.41
N MET A 44 10.33 -27.77 8.04
CA MET A 44 10.35 -28.62 6.85
C MET A 44 10.48 -27.81 5.56
N GLN A 45 9.73 -26.72 5.41
CA GLN A 45 9.89 -25.83 4.25
C GLN A 45 11.30 -25.25 4.14
N LYS A 46 11.92 -24.90 5.28
CA LYS A 46 13.30 -24.41 5.27
C LYS A 46 14.27 -25.48 4.78
N MET A 47 14.10 -26.72 5.23
CA MET A 47 14.90 -27.87 4.78
C MET A 47 14.67 -28.19 3.29
N GLU A 48 13.43 -28.14 2.82
CA GLU A 48 13.12 -28.34 1.39
C GLU A 48 13.76 -27.27 0.50
N ARG A 49 13.76 -26.01 0.95
CA ARG A 49 14.43 -24.91 0.22
C ARG A 49 15.94 -25.09 0.16
N ALA A 50 16.54 -25.56 1.25
CA ALA A 50 17.95 -25.93 1.35
C ALA A 50 18.31 -27.05 0.37
N MET A 51 17.52 -28.13 0.39
CA MET A 51 17.70 -29.29 -0.51
C MET A 51 17.54 -28.91 -1.99
N LYS A 52 16.65 -27.96 -2.30
CA LYS A 52 16.45 -27.46 -3.67
C LYS A 52 17.49 -26.42 -4.10
N GLY A 53 18.45 -26.04 -3.24
CA GLY A 53 19.46 -25.02 -3.53
C GLY A 53 18.89 -23.60 -3.69
N THR A 54 17.69 -23.35 -3.18
CA THR A 54 16.95 -22.08 -3.33
C THR A 54 17.17 -21.11 -2.17
N GLU A 55 18.19 -21.33 -1.35
CA GLU A 55 18.46 -20.53 -0.14
C GLU A 55 18.69 -19.03 -0.41
N HIS A 56 19.01 -18.67 -1.66
CA HIS A 56 19.29 -17.30 -2.09
C HIS A 56 18.28 -16.76 -3.11
N SER A 57 17.11 -17.40 -3.22
CA SER A 57 15.97 -16.82 -3.93
C SER A 57 15.41 -15.66 -3.09
N HIS A 58 16.09 -14.51 -3.13
CA HIS A 58 15.46 -13.25 -2.77
C HIS A 58 14.15 -13.14 -3.57
N PRO A 59 13.04 -12.66 -2.97
CA PRO A 59 11.88 -12.32 -3.77
C PRO A 59 12.37 -11.39 -4.87
N LYS A 60 12.16 -11.76 -6.14
CA LYS A 60 12.48 -10.89 -7.27
C LYS A 60 11.81 -9.56 -6.98
N GLU A 61 12.61 -8.50 -6.79
CA GLU A 61 12.06 -7.16 -6.75
C GLU A 61 11.33 -6.96 -8.07
N ASN A 62 10.01 -6.82 -8.01
CA ASN A 62 9.24 -6.42 -9.17
C ASN A 62 9.80 -5.08 -9.60
N SER A 63 10.55 -5.04 -10.71
CA SER A 63 11.05 -3.79 -11.28
C SER A 63 9.83 -2.93 -11.57
N LYS A 64 9.66 -1.85 -10.79
CA LYS A 64 8.59 -0.89 -11.02
C LYS A 64 8.72 -0.42 -12.47
N PRO A 65 7.65 -0.47 -13.29
CA PRO A 65 7.71 0.07 -14.63
C PRO A 65 8.09 1.56 -14.55
N GLU A 66 8.88 2.02 -15.52
CA GLU A 66 9.29 3.43 -15.63
C GLU A 66 8.05 4.33 -15.61
N ALA A 67 8.03 5.27 -14.67
CA ALA A 67 6.91 6.16 -14.46
C ALA A 67 6.79 7.14 -15.64
N LYS A 68 5.77 6.95 -16.47
CA LYS A 68 5.31 8.01 -17.38
C LYS A 68 4.96 9.25 -16.55
N ILE A 69 5.40 10.42 -16.98
CA ILE A 69 5.04 11.71 -16.37
C ILE A 69 3.56 11.98 -16.70
N LEU A 70 2.67 11.36 -15.93
CA LEU A 70 1.27 11.69 -15.84
C LEU A 70 1.10 12.67 -14.68
N HIS A 71 0.10 13.56 -14.73
CA HIS A 71 -0.34 14.22 -13.51
C HIS A 71 -0.68 13.14 -12.50
N LYS A 72 0.04 13.14 -11.38
CA LYS A 72 -0.03 12.08 -10.38
C LYS A 72 -1.28 12.30 -9.53
N ILE A 73 -2.44 12.13 -10.15
CA ILE A 73 -3.69 12.01 -9.44
C ILE A 73 -3.74 10.57 -8.98
N ASP A 74 -3.23 10.32 -7.78
CA ASP A 74 -3.42 9.04 -7.12
C ASP A 74 -4.92 8.92 -6.81
N ILE A 75 -5.69 8.28 -7.69
CA ILE A 75 -7.06 7.83 -7.38
C ILE A 75 -6.93 6.66 -6.41
N ALA A 76 -6.52 6.98 -5.19
CA ALA A 76 -6.46 6.06 -4.08
C ALA A 76 -7.80 6.19 -3.37
N CYS A 77 -8.67 5.20 -3.55
CA CYS A 77 -9.51 4.58 -2.53
C CYS A 77 -10.87 4.13 -3.12
N ILE A 78 -10.99 2.84 -3.43
CA ILE A 78 -12.29 2.17 -3.61
C ILE A 78 -12.79 1.59 -2.26
N GLY A 79 -11.90 1.43 -1.28
CA GLY A 79 -12.22 0.83 0.03
C GLY A 79 -12.52 1.86 1.12
N ALA A 80 -13.61 1.64 1.87
CA ALA A 80 -14.07 2.51 2.96
C ALA A 80 -13.00 2.79 4.03
N GLU A 81 -12.21 1.78 4.41
CA GLU A 81 -11.19 1.92 5.46
C GLU A 81 -9.98 2.77 5.01
N ALA A 82 -9.54 2.61 3.77
CA ALA A 82 -8.45 3.40 3.21
C ALA A 82 -8.87 4.86 3.03
N PHE A 83 -10.09 5.10 2.57
CA PHE A 83 -10.69 6.43 2.45
C PHE A 83 -10.77 7.13 3.82
N THR A 84 -11.26 6.40 4.84
CA THR A 84 -11.37 6.94 6.21
C THR A 84 -9.99 7.29 6.79
N ARG A 85 -8.95 6.52 6.49
CA ARG A 85 -7.58 6.83 6.90
C ARG A 85 -7.03 8.06 6.18
N HIS A 86 -7.37 8.23 4.90
CA HIS A 86 -6.96 9.39 4.11
C HIS A 86 -7.60 10.68 4.62
N LEU A 87 -8.91 10.67 4.90
CA LEU A 87 -9.64 11.82 5.49
C LEU A 87 -9.05 12.33 6.81
N LYS A 88 -8.34 11.48 7.56
CA LYS A 88 -7.70 11.86 8.82
C LYS A 88 -6.36 12.58 8.64
N ASN A 89 -5.81 12.63 7.43
CA ASN A 89 -4.55 13.29 7.17
C ASN A 89 -4.78 14.79 6.87
N PRO A 90 -4.23 15.72 7.67
CA PRO A 90 -4.42 17.16 7.46
C PRO A 90 -3.72 17.69 6.19
N SER A 91 -2.79 16.93 5.60
CA SER A 91 -2.09 17.33 4.38
C SER A 91 -2.76 16.86 3.09
N SER A 92 -3.91 16.16 3.17
CA SER A 92 -4.60 15.62 2.00
C SER A 92 -5.88 16.38 1.70
N GLU A 93 -6.05 16.73 0.44
CA GLU A 93 -7.29 17.26 -0.11
C GLU A 93 -8.13 16.11 -0.66
N THR A 94 -9.39 16.04 -0.27
CA THR A 94 -10.30 14.95 -0.66
C THR A 94 -11.47 15.49 -1.46
N PHE A 95 -11.69 14.94 -2.65
CA PHE A 95 -12.84 15.25 -3.49
C PHE A 95 -13.87 14.12 -3.37
N VAL A 96 -15.13 14.49 -3.14
CA VAL A 96 -16.24 13.55 -3.07
C VAL A 96 -17.18 13.87 -4.23
N THR A 97 -17.49 12.87 -5.04
CA THR A 97 -18.42 12.96 -6.17
C THR A 97 -19.26 11.71 -6.21
N SER A 98 -20.49 11.82 -6.69
CA SER A 98 -21.34 10.66 -6.99
C SER A 98 -20.98 10.06 -8.35
N LEU A 99 -21.25 8.76 -8.55
CA LEU A 99 -21.12 8.12 -9.87
C LEU A 99 -22.02 8.80 -10.91
N TYR A 100 -23.22 9.23 -10.50
CA TYR A 100 -24.15 9.97 -11.36
C TYR A 100 -23.56 11.26 -11.91
N GLU A 101 -22.85 12.04 -11.08
CA GLU A 101 -22.18 13.27 -11.51
C GLU A 101 -21.03 12.98 -12.48
N ILE A 102 -20.32 11.86 -12.30
CA ILE A 102 -19.28 11.41 -13.24
C ILE A 102 -19.93 11.08 -14.59
N ASP A 103 -20.99 10.27 -14.59
CA ASP A 103 -21.69 9.87 -15.81
C ASP A 103 -22.25 11.09 -16.54
N ARG A 104 -22.91 12.01 -15.82
CA ARG A 104 -23.41 13.27 -16.37
C ARG A 104 -22.30 14.13 -16.98
N ALA A 105 -21.16 14.26 -16.29
CA ALA A 105 -20.03 15.05 -16.81
C ALA A 105 -19.37 14.39 -18.03
N ILE A 106 -19.44 13.07 -18.16
CA ILE A 106 -19.00 12.35 -19.36
C ILE A 106 -19.97 12.66 -20.51
N ASP A 107 -21.28 12.57 -20.27
CA ASP A 107 -22.31 12.83 -21.27
C ASP A 107 -22.26 14.28 -21.78
N GLU A 108 -22.13 15.26 -20.88
CA GLU A 108 -21.99 16.68 -21.23
C GLU A 108 -20.75 16.97 -22.10
N LYS A 109 -19.66 16.20 -21.93
CA LYS A 109 -18.44 16.32 -22.74
C LYS A 109 -18.48 15.55 -24.06
N GLN A 110 -19.34 14.53 -24.15
CA GLN A 110 -19.55 13.77 -25.38
C GLN A 110 -20.62 14.39 -26.27
N ALA A 111 -21.50 15.23 -25.72
CA ALA A 111 -22.36 16.07 -26.51
C ALA A 111 -21.48 16.92 -27.45
N PRO A 112 -21.69 16.87 -28.77
CA PRO A 112 -21.05 17.84 -29.64
C PRO A 112 -21.46 19.23 -29.14
N GLU A 113 -20.48 20.13 -28.93
CA GLU A 113 -20.77 21.55 -28.87
C GLU A 113 -21.56 21.85 -30.14
N ILE A 114 -22.87 22.06 -30.00
CA ILE A 114 -23.67 22.59 -31.07
C ILE A 114 -23.08 23.97 -31.30
N THR A 115 -22.19 24.05 -32.28
CA THR A 115 -21.53 25.28 -32.72
C THR A 115 -22.56 26.01 -33.56
N ASP A 116 -23.59 26.51 -32.88
CA ASP A 116 -24.72 27.23 -33.45
C ASP A 116 -24.34 28.68 -33.83
N ASP A 117 -23.05 29.03 -33.85
CA ASP A 117 -22.62 30.41 -34.12
C ASP A 117 -22.34 30.70 -35.59
N ALA A 118 -22.05 29.68 -36.43
CA ALA A 118 -21.72 29.91 -37.83
C ALA A 118 -22.95 29.92 -38.77
N GLU A 119 -23.94 29.07 -38.51
CA GLU A 119 -25.13 28.95 -39.37
C GLU A 119 -26.26 29.92 -38.97
N MET A 120 -26.33 30.33 -37.69
CA MET A 120 -27.35 31.26 -37.20
C MET A 120 -27.06 32.72 -37.58
N GLN A 121 -25.78 33.12 -37.62
CA GLN A 121 -25.35 34.45 -38.08
C GLN A 121 -25.65 34.69 -39.58
N ALA A 122 -25.55 33.63 -40.40
CA ALA A 122 -25.84 33.69 -41.83
C ALA A 122 -27.35 33.88 -42.17
N LEU A 123 -28.25 33.58 -41.21
CA LEU A 123 -29.69 33.83 -41.35
C LEU A 123 -30.10 35.25 -40.95
N ILE A 124 -29.29 35.95 -40.16
CA ILE A 124 -29.54 37.31 -39.69
C ILE A 124 -29.04 38.35 -40.72
N ASP A 125 -28.00 38.01 -41.50
CA ASP A 125 -27.41 38.88 -42.51
C ASP A 125 -28.07 38.81 -43.90
N ARG A 126 -29.32 38.31 -43.99
CA ARG A 126 -30.09 38.20 -45.24
C ARG A 126 -31.41 38.96 -45.16
#